data_AF-A0A0J7YXE4-F1
#
_entry.id   AF-A0A0J7YXE4-F1
#
_cell.length_a   1.000
_cell.length_b   1.000
_cell.length_c   1.000
_cell.angle_alpha   90.00
_cell.angle_beta   90.00
_cell.angle_gamma   90.00
#
_symmetry.space_group_name_H-M   'P 1'
#
loop_
_entity.id
_entity.type
_entity.pdbx_description
1 polymer ?
#
loop_
_entity_poly.entity_id
_entity_poly.type
_entity_poly.pdbx_seq_one_letter_code
_entity_poly.pdbx_strand_id
1 'polypeptide(L)'
;MLQHVLPAPEDSMEARLALGRHQALDAELGLLTARYPHRERLWGQLMLARYRCGRRADALAAYRQVYELLDGELGIEPGPALRELHERILKDDTTLTGTLASARAEERVSGMSPAAPGSGSRWVA
;
A
#
# COMPACT_ATOMS: atom_id res chain seq x y z
N MET A 1 -20.90 -13.99 23.90
CA MET A 1 -20.19 -12.71 23.83
C MET A 1 -18.79 -12.98 23.29
N LEU A 2 -18.56 -12.85 21.98
CA LEU A 2 -17.24 -13.05 21.39
C LEU A 2 -16.76 -11.73 20.80
N GLN A 3 -15.76 -11.19 21.49
CA GLN A 3 -14.77 -10.19 21.11
C GLN A 3 -14.69 -9.82 19.62
N HIS A 4 -15.09 -8.59 19.29
CA HIS A 4 -14.67 -7.89 18.07
C HIS A 4 -13.18 -7.56 18.21
N VAL A 5 -12.31 -8.40 17.63
CA VAL A 5 -10.92 -8.00 17.35
C VAL A 5 -11.01 -7.02 16.19
N LEU A 6 -10.79 -5.73 16.47
CA LEU A 6 -10.69 -4.71 15.44
C LEU A 6 -9.36 -4.91 14.71
N PRO A 7 -9.36 -5.18 13.38
CA PRO A 7 -8.12 -5.26 12.62
C PRO A 7 -7.45 -3.87 12.60
N ALA A 8 -6.11 -3.88 12.68
CA ALA A 8 -5.28 -2.68 12.69
C ALA A 8 -5.56 -1.80 11.45
N PRO A 9 -5.39 -0.46 11.55
CA PRO A 9 -5.71 0.50 10.48
C PRO A 9 -4.92 0.32 9.16
N GLU A 10 -3.97 -0.61 9.12
CA GLU A 10 -3.13 -0.92 7.96
C GLU A 10 -3.79 -1.97 7.02
N ASP A 11 -4.66 -2.84 7.54
CA ASP A 11 -5.43 -3.82 6.76
C ASP A 11 -6.68 -3.22 6.08
N SER A 12 -7.01 -1.95 6.35
CA SER A 12 -8.23 -1.29 5.84
C SER A 12 -8.09 -0.72 4.42
N MET A 13 -6.88 -0.76 3.83
CA MET A 13 -6.64 -0.10 2.54
C MET A 13 -7.29 -0.83 1.36
N GLU A 14 -7.23 -2.16 1.32
CA GLU A 14 -7.78 -2.98 0.23
C GLU A 14 -9.32 -2.99 0.22
N ALA A 15 -9.94 -3.05 1.41
CA ALA A 15 -11.39 -2.92 1.58
C ALA A 15 -11.91 -1.52 1.22
N ARG A 16 -11.08 -0.47 1.36
CA ARG A 16 -11.43 0.90 0.94
C ARG A 16 -11.31 1.12 -0.57
N LEU A 17 -10.45 0.36 -1.26
CA LEU A 17 -10.37 0.36 -2.72
C LEU A 17 -11.70 -0.12 -3.33
N ALA A 18 -12.27 -1.23 -2.84
CA ALA A 18 -13.52 -1.79 -3.38
C ALA A 18 -14.77 -0.88 -3.26
N LEU A 19 -14.76 0.18 -2.45
CA LEU A 19 -15.95 0.98 -2.10
C LEU A 19 -16.05 2.37 -2.77
N GLY A 20 -15.30 2.64 -3.84
CA GLY A 20 -15.39 3.94 -4.56
C GLY A 20 -14.72 5.12 -3.84
N ARG A 21 -13.94 4.84 -2.78
CA ARG A 21 -13.16 5.87 -2.03
C ARG A 21 -11.84 6.26 -2.71
N HIS A 22 -11.57 5.72 -3.90
CA HIS A 22 -10.38 6.01 -4.70
C HIS A 22 -10.26 7.50 -5.07
N GLN A 23 -11.36 8.12 -5.49
CA GLN A 23 -11.36 9.53 -5.86
C GLN A 23 -11.17 10.45 -4.65
N ALA A 24 -11.76 10.09 -3.50
CA ALA A 24 -11.56 10.83 -2.26
C ALA A 24 -10.09 10.76 -1.80
N LEU A 25 -9.47 9.58 -1.89
CA LEU A 25 -8.06 9.39 -1.53
C LEU A 25 -7.10 10.07 -2.52
N ASP A 26 -7.39 10.02 -3.83
CA ASP A 26 -6.62 10.74 -4.86
C ASP A 26 -6.70 12.26 -4.66
N ALA A 27 -7.89 12.78 -4.33
CA ALA A 27 -8.08 14.20 -4.01
C ALA A 27 -7.34 14.61 -2.73
N GLU A 28 -7.44 13.81 -1.66
CA GLU A 28 -6.75 14.06 -0.40
C GLU A 28 -5.21 14.04 -0.57
N LEU A 29 -4.68 13.02 -1.24
CA LEU A 29 -3.24 12.93 -1.54
C LEU A 29 -2.78 14.04 -2.50
N GLY A 30 -3.61 14.45 -3.45
CA GLY A 30 -3.37 15.60 -4.32
C GLY A 30 -3.26 16.91 -3.51
N LEU A 31 -4.16 17.13 -2.55
CA LEU A 31 -4.09 18.30 -1.66
C LEU A 31 -2.86 18.27 -0.76
N LEU A 32 -2.52 17.10 -0.21
CA LEU A 32 -1.36 16.95 0.67
C LEU A 32 -0.04 17.13 -0.08
N THR A 33 0.07 16.65 -1.32
CA THR A 33 1.25 16.86 -2.18
C THR A 33 1.38 18.33 -2.59
N ALA A 34 0.28 19.03 -2.87
CA ALA A 34 0.30 20.47 -3.10
C ALA A 34 0.71 21.28 -1.85
N ARG A 35 0.29 20.84 -0.66
CA ARG A 35 0.62 21.51 0.61
C ARG A 35 2.05 21.21 1.10
N TYR A 36 2.55 20.02 0.81
CA TYR A 36 3.86 19.54 1.24
C TYR A 36 4.68 18.98 0.06
N PRO A 37 5.03 19.83 -0.92
CA PRO A 37 5.59 19.38 -2.20
C PRO A 37 6.95 18.67 -2.08
N HIS A 38 7.75 18.98 -1.05
CA HIS A 38 9.04 18.33 -0.84
C HIS A 38 8.95 16.97 -0.10
N ARG A 39 7.75 16.53 0.27
CA ARG A 39 7.55 15.23 0.95
C ARG A 39 7.37 14.12 -0.08
N GLU A 40 8.48 13.59 -0.59
CA GLU A 40 8.53 12.51 -1.60
C GLU A 40 7.67 11.30 -1.25
N ARG A 41 7.56 10.95 0.04
CA ARG A 41 6.71 9.84 0.50
C ARG A 41 5.23 10.03 0.12
N LEU A 42 4.72 11.26 0.14
CA LEU A 42 3.34 11.56 -0.27
C LEU A 42 3.15 11.38 -1.77
N TRP A 43 4.14 11.77 -2.57
CA TRP A 43 4.16 11.52 -4.01
C TRP A 43 4.18 10.03 -4.33
N GLY A 44 4.97 9.24 -3.62
CA GLY A 44 4.99 7.79 -3.78
C GLY A 44 3.64 7.14 -3.46
N GLN A 45 2.95 7.62 -2.42
CA GLN A 45 1.60 7.15 -2.08
C GLN A 45 0.57 7.53 -3.15
N LEU A 46 0.65 8.75 -3.69
CA LEU A 46 -0.21 9.20 -4.81
C LEU A 46 0.01 8.35 -6.06
N MET A 47 1.27 8.11 -6.44
CA MET A 47 1.64 7.26 -7.57
C MET A 47 1.08 5.83 -7.41
N LEU A 48 1.30 5.22 -6.24
CA LEU A 48 0.83 3.87 -5.96
C LEU A 48 -0.70 3.78 -5.95
N ALA A 49 -1.38 4.76 -5.36
CA ALA A 49 -2.84 4.81 -5.34
C ALA A 49 -3.41 4.87 -6.76
N ARG A 50 -2.89 5.76 -7.60
CA ARG A 50 -3.31 5.90 -9.00
C ARG A 50 -3.04 4.63 -9.81
N TYR A 51 -1.85 4.04 -9.65
CA TYR A 51 -1.51 2.78 -10.32
C TYR A 51 -2.47 1.64 -9.95
N ARG A 52 -2.75 1.46 -8.65
CA ARG A 52 -3.70 0.44 -8.17
C ARG A 52 -5.15 0.66 -8.64
N CYS A 53 -5.51 1.89 -8.99
CA CYS A 53 -6.80 2.21 -9.59
C CYS A 53 -6.83 2.01 -11.12
N GLY A 54 -5.79 1.40 -11.71
CA GLY A 54 -5.64 1.26 -13.16
C GLY A 54 -5.26 2.56 -13.88
N ARG A 55 -5.01 3.65 -13.14
CA ARG A 55 -4.65 4.97 -13.69
C ARG A 55 -3.15 5.13 -13.82
N ARG A 56 -2.52 4.21 -14.56
CA ARG A 56 -1.06 4.16 -14.75
C ARG A 56 -0.49 5.46 -15.32
N ALA A 57 -1.14 6.05 -16.32
CA ALA A 57 -0.71 7.31 -16.92
C ALA A 57 -0.65 8.45 -15.88
N ASP A 58 -1.62 8.51 -14.97
CA ASP A 58 -1.69 9.53 -13.92
C ASP A 58 -0.67 9.31 -12.80
N ALA A 59 -0.30 8.05 -12.55
CA ALA A 59 0.80 7.72 -11.65
C ALA A 59 2.14 8.19 -12.22
N LEU A 60 2.39 7.95 -13.51
CA LEU A 60 3.60 8.43 -14.20
C LEU A 60 3.61 9.96 -14.33
N ALA A 61 2.44 10.60 -14.48
CA ALA A 61 2.33 12.05 -14.46
C ALA A 61 2.73 12.64 -13.10
N ALA A 62 2.31 12.04 -11.98
CA ALA A 62 2.72 12.49 -10.66
C ALA A 62 4.25 12.47 -10.47
N TYR A 63 4.93 11.45 -11.01
CA TYR A 63 6.39 11.37 -10.97
C TYR A 63 7.05 12.52 -11.75
N ARG A 64 6.53 12.86 -12.95
CA ARG A 64 7.06 14.00 -13.71
C ARG A 64 6.87 15.31 -12.95
N GLN A 65 5.71 15.52 -12.34
CA GLN A 65 5.42 16.72 -11.57
C GLN A 65 6.39 16.92 -10.40
N VAL A 66 6.66 15.87 -9.62
CA VAL A 66 7.61 15.96 -8.50
C VAL A 66 9.06 16.08 -8.98
N TYR A 67 9.43 15.45 -10.10
CA TYR A 67 10.74 15.64 -10.70
C TYR A 67 10.97 17.10 -11.07
N GLU A 68 10.06 17.69 -11.87
CA GLU A 68 10.12 19.10 -12.28
C GLU A 68 10.14 20.05 -11.08
N LEU A 69 9.39 19.73 -10.02
CA LEU A 69 9.36 20.53 -8.79
C LEU A 69 10.68 20.46 -8.02
N LEU A 70 11.23 19.27 -7.81
CA LEU A 70 12.47 19.11 -7.04
C LEU A 70 13.69 19.62 -7.81
N ASP A 71 13.73 19.38 -9.12
CA ASP A 71 14.77 19.90 -10.00
C ASP A 71 14.67 21.43 -10.09
N GLY A 72 13.48 21.98 -10.31
CA GLY A 72 13.27 23.41 -10.45
C GLY A 72 13.53 24.22 -9.17
N GLU A 73 13.10 23.72 -8.00
CA GLU A 73 13.20 24.45 -6.73
C GLU A 73 14.50 24.18 -5.96
N LEU A 74 15.02 22.96 -6.04
CA LEU A 74 16.15 22.52 -5.23
C LEU A 74 17.36 22.08 -6.07
N GLY A 75 17.20 21.91 -7.39
CA GLY A 75 18.25 21.36 -8.26
C GLY A 75 18.60 19.91 -7.91
N ILE A 76 17.65 19.17 -7.32
CA ILE A 76 17.87 17.78 -6.92
C ILE A 76 16.90 16.85 -7.65
N GLU A 77 17.37 15.63 -7.90
CA GLU A 77 16.52 14.57 -8.42
C GLU A 77 15.72 13.88 -7.30
N PRO A 78 14.61 13.21 -7.65
CA PRO A 78 13.88 12.35 -6.73
C PRO A 78 14.78 11.25 -6.13
N GLY A 79 14.55 10.97 -4.86
CA GLY A 79 15.23 9.95 -4.10
C GLY A 79 15.01 8.53 -4.65
N PRO A 80 15.86 7.57 -4.23
CA PRO A 80 15.90 6.22 -4.79
C PRO A 80 14.55 5.48 -4.69
N ALA A 81 13.81 5.66 -3.60
CA ALA A 81 12.52 5.00 -3.41
C ALA A 81 11.47 5.45 -4.45
N LEU A 82 11.50 6.73 -4.86
CA LEU A 82 10.56 7.26 -5.84
C LEU A 82 10.92 6.81 -7.26
N ARG A 83 12.23 6.79 -7.57
CA ARG A 83 12.77 6.27 -8.82
C ARG A 83 12.47 4.77 -8.99
N GLU A 84 12.68 3.97 -7.95
CA GLU A 84 12.35 2.55 -7.96
C GLU A 84 10.85 2.32 -8.21
N LEU A 85 9.97 3.08 -7.54
CA LEU A 85 8.54 3.00 -7.78
C LEU A 85 8.18 3.37 -9.23
N HIS A 86 8.79 4.42 -9.78
CA HIS A 86 8.60 4.80 -11.18
C HIS A 86 8.99 3.68 -12.14
N GLU A 87 10.16 3.06 -11.94
CA GLU A 87 10.62 1.93 -12.77
C GLU A 87 9.68 0.73 -12.68
N ARG A 88 9.20 0.40 -11.47
CA ARG A 88 8.28 -0.72 -11.27
C ARG A 88 6.93 -0.45 -11.95
N ILE A 89 6.43 0.79 -11.92
CA ILE A 89 5.23 1.19 -12.66
C ILE A 89 5.48 1.13 -14.18
N LEU A 90 6.65 1.53 -14.67
CA LEU A 90 7.01 1.39 -16.09
C LEU A 90 7.07 -0.08 -16.55
N LYS A 91 7.46 -0.99 -15.66
CA LYS A 91 7.54 -2.43 -15.94
C LYS A 91 6.20 -3.17 -15.76
N ASP A 92 5.12 -2.46 -15.41
CA ASP A 92 3.83 -3.07 -15.04
C ASP A 92 3.97 -4.13 -13.93
N ASP A 93 4.82 -3.83 -12.95
CA ASP A 93 5.13 -4.77 -11.88
C ASP A 93 3.85 -5.11 -11.09
N THR A 94 3.38 -6.35 -11.23
CA THR A 94 2.16 -6.85 -10.59
C THR A 94 2.31 -6.98 -9.07
N THR A 95 3.54 -6.97 -8.54
CA THR A 95 3.79 -6.95 -7.09
C THR A 95 3.36 -5.65 -6.44
N LEU A 96 3.22 -4.55 -7.20
CA LEU A 96 2.69 -3.27 -6.71
C LEU A 96 1.17 -3.34 -6.42
N THR A 97 0.45 -4.24 -7.08
CA THR A 97 -1.01 -4.39 -6.98
C THR A 97 -1.43 -5.31 -5.83
N GLY A 98 -0.50 -6.08 -5.24
CA GLY A 98 -0.70 -6.61 -3.88
C GLY A 98 -1.36 -7.97 -3.73
N THR A 99 -1.51 -8.81 -4.76
CA THR A 99 -2.02 -10.19 -4.55
C THR A 99 -0.97 -11.16 -3.96
N LEU A 100 0.34 -10.89 -4.10
CA LEU A 100 1.39 -11.82 -3.64
C LEU A 100 1.95 -11.55 -2.23
N ALA A 101 1.63 -10.42 -1.61
CA ALA A 101 2.04 -10.13 -0.23
C ALA A 101 1.20 -10.92 0.79
N SER A 102 -0.08 -11.14 0.48
CA SER A 102 -1.00 -11.96 1.29
C SER A 102 -0.57 -13.44 1.27
N ALA A 103 -0.29 -14.00 0.09
CA ALA A 103 0.15 -15.39 -0.06
C ALA A 103 1.44 -15.71 0.71
N ARG A 104 2.42 -14.78 0.74
CA ARG A 104 3.68 -14.97 1.47
C ARG A 104 3.55 -14.80 2.98
N ALA A 105 2.57 -14.04 3.45
CA ALA A 105 2.23 -13.94 4.87
C ALA A 105 1.48 -15.20 5.33
N GLU A 106 0.59 -15.74 4.50
CA GLU A 106 -0.12 -17.01 4.74
C GLU A 106 0.84 -18.21 4.78
N GLU A 107 1.86 -18.27 3.91
CA GLU A 107 2.88 -19.33 3.94
C GLU A 107 3.73 -19.32 5.22
N ARG A 108 4.00 -18.15 5.81
CA ARG A 108 4.70 -18.06 7.11
C ARG A 108 3.82 -18.43 8.30
N VAL A 109 2.51 -18.21 8.20
CA VAL A 109 1.54 -18.63 9.22
C VAL A 109 1.26 -20.13 9.13
N SER A 110 1.26 -20.70 7.92
CA SER A 110 1.08 -22.15 7.69
C SER A 110 2.27 -23.01 8.15
N GLY A 111 3.43 -22.41 8.44
CA GLY A 111 4.57 -23.09 9.07
C GLY A 111 4.43 -23.27 10.59
N MET A 112 3.46 -22.62 11.23
CA MET A 112 3.13 -22.83 12.64
C MET A 112 1.97 -23.83 12.74
N SER A 113 2.31 -25.12 12.71
CA SER A 113 1.35 -26.21 12.88
C SER A 113 0.55 -26.03 14.18
N PRO A 114 -0.80 -26.07 14.17
CA PRO A 114 -1.58 -26.05 15.40
C PRO A 114 -1.43 -27.41 16.10
N ALA A 115 -0.77 -27.41 17.27
CA ALA A 115 -0.84 -28.54 18.19
C ALA A 115 -2.31 -28.84 18.50
N ALA A 116 -2.73 -30.06 18.20
CA ALA A 116 -4.10 -30.55 18.30
C ALA A 116 -4.69 -30.40 19.73
N PRO A 117 -6.01 -30.17 19.87
CA PRO A 117 -6.68 -30.21 21.16
C PRO A 117 -7.14 -31.63 21.49
N GLY A 118 -6.84 -32.11 22.69
CA GLY A 118 -7.35 -33.39 23.18
C GLY A 118 -6.91 -33.77 24.58
N SER A 119 -7.38 -33.04 25.60
CA SER A 119 -7.41 -33.59 26.95
C SER A 119 -8.81 -33.42 27.53
N GLY A 120 -9.60 -34.48 27.36
CA GLY A 120 -10.85 -34.67 28.08
C GLY A 120 -10.53 -35.17 29.48
N SER A 121 -10.64 -34.28 30.47
CA SER A 121 -10.63 -34.63 31.88
C SER A 121 -11.95 -35.32 32.24
N ARG A 122 -11.91 -36.64 32.42
CA ARG A 122 -12.92 -37.39 33.18
C ARG A 122 -12.37 -38.76 33.53
N TRP A 123 -11.95 -38.97 34.78
CA TRP A 123 -12.21 -40.20 35.54
C TRP A 123 -12.19 -39.86 37.04
N VAL A 124 -13.39 -39.84 37.64
CA VAL A 124 -13.63 -40.01 39.08
C VAL A 124 -14.13 -41.44 39.24
N ALA A 125 -13.46 -42.21 40.10
CA ALA A 125 -13.97 -43.19 41.05
C ALA A 125 -12.84 -44.16 41.43
#